data_AF-A0A1V1THZ4-F1
#
_entry.id   AF-A0A1V1THZ4-F1
#
_cell.length_a   1.000
_cell.length_b   1.000
_cell.length_c   1.000
_cell.angle_alpha   90.00
_cell.angle_beta   90.00
_cell.angle_gamma   90.00
#
_symmetry.space_group_name_H-M   'P 1'
#
loop_
_entity.id
_entity.type
_entity.pdbx_description
1 polymer ?
#
loop_
_entity_poly.entity_id
_entity_poly.type
_entity_poly.pdbx_seq_one_letter_code
_entity_poly.pdbx_strand_id
1 'polypeptide(L)'
;MAVRTGPPGSGAAGLSLLVVPLKGHKGVSMRRLKVGGQVSGGTTYIELDNVPVRVENLVGAEGMGMRYVMTNFNHERLSVAVAVTRQARVALSAAFEYVMKREAFGKPLMDQPVVRHRLAKAGGLLESQWAWVEQFAY
;
A
#
# COMPACT_ATOMS: atom_id res chain seq x y z
N MET A 1 9.10 -14.90 -1.56
CA MET A 1 10.16 -13.88 -1.57
C MET A 1 10.84 -13.89 -2.92
N ALA A 2 11.08 -12.73 -3.53
CA ALA A 2 11.87 -12.64 -4.75
C ALA A 2 13.36 -12.76 -4.40
N VAL A 3 14.06 -13.71 -5.03
CA VAL A 3 15.49 -13.97 -4.83
C VAL A 3 16.19 -14.00 -6.18
N ARG A 4 17.50 -13.71 -6.22
CA ARG A 4 18.28 -13.83 -7.45
C ARG A 4 18.85 -15.25 -7.55
N THR A 5 18.46 -15.98 -8.59
CA THR A 5 19.06 -17.29 -8.92
C THR A 5 19.82 -17.25 -10.25
N GLY A 6 19.52 -16.28 -11.12
CA GLY A 6 20.32 -15.98 -12.30
C GLY A 6 21.64 -15.26 -11.97
N PRO A 7 22.54 -15.10 -12.96
CA PRO A 7 23.85 -14.49 -12.75
C PRO A 7 23.73 -13.05 -12.21
N PRO A 8 24.73 -12.53 -11.49
CA PRO A 8 24.79 -11.12 -11.10
C PRO A 8 24.55 -10.20 -12.30
N GLY A 9 23.75 -9.15 -12.13
CA GLY A 9 23.45 -8.19 -13.21
C GLY A 9 22.33 -8.60 -14.17
N SER A 10 21.76 -9.80 -14.07
CA SER A 10 20.63 -10.30 -14.90
C SER A 10 19.30 -9.54 -14.77
N GLY A 11 19.26 -8.46 -13.98
CA GLY A 11 18.07 -7.64 -13.78
C GLY A 11 16.88 -8.45 -13.28
N ALA A 12 15.70 -8.15 -13.82
CA ALA A 12 14.43 -8.81 -13.49
C ALA A 12 14.35 -10.26 -13.98
N ALA A 13 15.02 -10.60 -15.08
CA ALA A 13 14.98 -11.93 -15.69
C ALA A 13 15.72 -13.00 -14.89
N GLY A 14 16.63 -12.60 -13.98
CA GLY A 14 17.30 -13.53 -13.07
C GLY A 14 16.67 -13.65 -11.69
N LEU A 15 15.45 -13.11 -11.50
CA LEU A 15 14.72 -13.23 -10.23
C LEU A 15 13.79 -14.45 -10.27
N SER A 16 13.82 -15.23 -9.21
CA SER A 16 12.92 -16.36 -8.95
C SER A 16 12.09 -16.09 -7.70
N LEU A 17 10.93 -16.72 -7.58
CA LEU A 17 10.05 -16.58 -6.42
C LEU A 17 10.15 -17.85 -5.57
N LEU A 18 10.58 -17.73 -4.32
CA LEU A 18 10.68 -18.86 -3.38
C LEU A 18 9.76 -18.68 -2.18
N VAL A 19 9.18 -19.77 -1.70
CA VAL A 19 8.60 -19.86 -0.35
C VAL A 19 9.74 -20.04 0.66
N VAL A 20 10.16 -18.93 1.27
CA VAL A 20 11.25 -18.92 2.24
C VAL A 20 10.66 -19.06 3.64
N PRO A 21 11.09 -20.05 4.43
CA PRO A 21 10.61 -20.19 5.80
C PRO A 21 11.13 -19.06 6.68
N LEU A 22 10.30 -18.57 7.61
CA LEU A 22 10.62 -17.41 8.45
C LEU A 22 10.71 -17.76 9.93
N LYS A 23 9.61 -17.60 10.68
CA LYS A 23 9.59 -17.70 12.15
C LYS A 23 10.23 -19.00 12.65
N GLY A 24 11.18 -18.89 13.57
CA GLY A 24 11.85 -20.02 14.21
C GLY A 24 12.87 -20.76 13.35
N HIS A 25 13.16 -20.29 12.13
CA HIS A 25 14.14 -20.95 11.25
C HIS A 25 15.55 -20.40 11.46
N LYS A 26 16.52 -21.32 11.41
CA LYS A 26 17.95 -20.98 11.54
C LYS A 26 18.35 -20.02 10.43
N GLY A 27 19.08 -18.97 10.80
CA GLY A 27 19.53 -17.94 9.85
C GLY A 27 18.51 -16.83 9.58
N VAL A 28 17.32 -16.86 10.18
CA VAL A 28 16.31 -15.79 10.03
C VAL A 28 16.31 -14.89 11.26
N SER A 29 16.58 -13.60 11.05
CA SER A 29 16.43 -12.54 12.05
C SER A 29 15.27 -11.63 11.66
N MET A 30 14.45 -11.21 12.63
CA MET A 30 13.30 -10.32 12.39
C MET A 30 13.25 -9.21 13.43
N ARG A 31 13.09 -7.97 12.97
CA ARG A 31 12.97 -6.80 13.85
C ARG A 31 11.90 -5.85 13.33
N ARG A 32 10.84 -5.65 14.12
CA ARG A 32 9.73 -4.76 13.74
C ARG A 32 10.25 -3.33 13.54
N LEU A 33 9.82 -2.70 12.44
CA LEU A 33 10.14 -1.32 12.14
C LEU A 33 9.08 -0.40 12.77
N LYS A 34 9.54 0.66 13.45
CA LYS A 34 8.66 1.74 13.90
C LYS A 34 8.36 2.65 12.71
N VAL A 35 7.09 2.71 12.33
CA VAL A 35 6.58 3.48 11.18
C VAL A 35 5.71 4.65 11.64
N GLY A 36 5.64 5.72 10.84
CA GLY A 36 4.87 6.94 11.17
C GLY A 36 3.35 6.83 10.94
N GLY A 37 2.91 5.82 10.19
CA GLY A 37 1.50 5.54 9.91
C GLY A 37 1.31 4.05 9.65
N GLN A 38 0.05 3.58 9.65
CA GLN A 38 -0.28 2.15 9.50
C GLN A 38 0.48 1.26 10.51
N VAL A 39 0.60 1.72 11.76
CA VAL A 39 1.43 1.10 12.81
C VAL A 39 1.03 -0.36 13.09
N SER A 40 -0.25 -0.70 12.90
CA SER A 40 -0.79 -2.05 13.04
C SER A 40 -0.35 -3.01 11.92
N GLY A 41 0.11 -2.51 10.77
CA GLY A 41 0.45 -3.28 9.56
C GLY A 41 1.69 -4.17 9.65
N GLY A 42 2.44 -4.11 10.76
CA GLY A 42 3.49 -5.10 11.04
C GLY A 42 4.75 -4.99 10.19
N THR A 43 5.03 -3.83 9.57
CA THR A 43 6.25 -3.59 8.79
C THR A 43 7.50 -3.99 9.59
N THR A 44 8.35 -4.83 9.00
CA THR A 44 9.40 -5.57 9.71
C THR A 44 10.64 -5.73 8.84
N TYR A 45 11.82 -5.53 9.42
CA TYR A 45 13.08 -5.96 8.82
C TYR A 45 13.20 -7.47 8.94
N ILE A 46 13.53 -8.12 7.83
CA ILE A 46 13.81 -9.55 7.77
C ILE A 46 15.23 -9.68 7.23
N GLU A 47 16.12 -10.25 8.02
CA GLU A 47 17.49 -10.58 7.63
C GLU A 47 17.61 -12.09 7.45
N LEU A 48 18.29 -12.50 6.38
CA LEU A 48 18.47 -13.90 6.01
C LEU A 48 19.98 -14.16 5.89
N ASP A 49 20.49 -15.02 6.76
CA ASP A 49 21.88 -15.48 6.78
C ASP A 49 21.92 -16.99 6.54
N ASN A 50 22.39 -17.39 5.35
CA ASN A 50 22.59 -18.79 4.96
C ASN A 50 21.38 -19.70 5.26
N VAL A 51 20.16 -19.20 5.02
CA VAL A 51 18.91 -19.93 5.26
C VAL A 51 18.75 -21.03 4.22
N PRO A 52 18.70 -22.32 4.60
CA PRO A 52 18.49 -23.41 3.66
C PRO A 52 17.04 -23.38 3.15
N VAL A 53 16.87 -23.45 1.82
CA VAL A 53 15.56 -23.52 1.16
C VAL A 53 15.57 -24.67 0.17
N ARG A 54 14.55 -25.54 0.23
CA ARG A 54 14.41 -26.67 -0.70
C ARG A 54 14.04 -26.18 -2.09
N VAL A 55 14.53 -26.85 -3.13
CA VAL A 55 14.23 -26.51 -4.54
C VAL A 55 12.73 -26.56 -4.82
N GLU A 56 11.99 -27.47 -4.19
CA GLU A 56 10.53 -27.58 -4.30
C GLU A 56 9.75 -26.36 -3.80
N ASN A 57 10.37 -25.46 -3.03
CA ASN A 57 9.76 -24.21 -2.60
C ASN A 57 9.78 -23.14 -3.72
N LEU A 58 10.35 -23.46 -4.88
CA LEU A 58 10.27 -22.62 -6.07
C LEU A 58 8.82 -22.52 -6.53
N VAL A 59 8.33 -21.28 -6.60
CA VAL A 59 7.02 -20.99 -7.15
C VAL A 59 7.15 -20.85 -8.66
N GLY A 60 6.54 -21.77 -9.40
CA GLY A 60 6.58 -21.78 -10.86
C GLY A 60 7.97 -22.13 -11.38
N ALA A 61 8.43 -21.41 -12.40
CA ALA A 61 9.73 -21.65 -13.04
C ALA A 61 10.80 -20.67 -12.56
N GLU A 62 12.05 -21.11 -12.62
CA GLU A 62 13.23 -20.30 -12.32
C GLU A 62 13.34 -19.12 -13.30
N GLY A 63 13.74 -17.94 -12.82
CA GLY A 63 13.86 -16.71 -13.61
C GLY A 63 12.54 -15.99 -13.91
N MET A 64 11.40 -16.62 -13.57
CA MET A 64 10.06 -16.06 -13.81
C MET A 64 9.50 -15.24 -12.64
N GLY A 65 10.27 -15.07 -11.57
CA GLY A 65 9.83 -14.49 -10.30
C GLY A 65 9.28 -13.07 -10.43
N MET A 66 9.96 -12.19 -11.18
CA MET A 66 9.46 -10.82 -11.37
C MET A 66 8.13 -10.81 -12.15
N ARG A 67 7.96 -11.71 -13.12
CA ARG A 67 6.71 -11.81 -13.87
C ARG A 67 5.56 -12.23 -12.96
N TYR A 68 5.79 -13.19 -12.06
CA TYR A 68 4.79 -13.61 -11.07
C TYR A 68 4.47 -12.51 -10.05
N VAL A 69 5.46 -11.72 -9.62
CA VAL A 69 5.21 -10.58 -8.72
C VAL A 69 4.33 -9.52 -9.42
N MET A 70 4.59 -9.25 -10.70
CA MET A 70 3.85 -8.25 -11.46
C MET A 70 2.37 -8.60 -11.66
N THR A 71 1.99 -9.89 -11.67
CA THR A 71 0.56 -10.26 -11.71
C THR A 71 -0.18 -9.83 -10.44
N ASN A 72 0.49 -9.88 -9.28
CA ASN A 72 -0.09 -9.49 -8.00
C ASN A 72 -0.09 -7.95 -7.79
N PHE A 73 0.96 -7.26 -8.23
CA PHE A 73 1.09 -5.80 -8.03
C PHE A 73 -0.04 -4.97 -8.64
N ASN A 74 -0.65 -5.43 -9.74
CA ASN A 74 -1.78 -4.71 -10.32
C ASN A 74 -3.00 -4.70 -9.37
N HIS A 75 -3.30 -5.84 -8.74
CA HIS A 75 -4.37 -5.94 -7.74
C HIS A 75 -4.02 -5.16 -6.46
N GLU A 76 -2.77 -5.21 -6.00
CA GLU A 76 -2.34 -4.42 -4.84
C GLU A 76 -2.46 -2.92 -5.09
N ARG A 77 -2.09 -2.42 -6.28
CA ARG A 77 -2.25 -1.00 -6.64
C ARG A 77 -3.71 -0.58 -6.62
N LEU A 78 -4.61 -1.40 -7.17
CA LEU A 78 -6.04 -1.12 -7.14
C LEU A 78 -6.57 -1.10 -5.71
N SER A 79 -6.18 -2.09 -4.90
CA SER A 79 -6.53 -2.15 -3.47
C SER A 79 -6.07 -0.90 -2.71
N VAL A 80 -4.85 -0.43 -2.95
CA VAL A 80 -4.33 0.82 -2.37
C VAL A 80 -5.16 2.01 -2.83
N ALA A 81 -5.46 2.14 -4.13
CA ALA A 81 -6.27 3.24 -4.67
C ALA A 81 -7.67 3.30 -4.02
N VAL A 82 -8.33 2.15 -3.86
CA VAL A 82 -9.61 2.04 -3.15
C VAL A 82 -9.45 2.45 -1.68
N ALA A 83 -8.44 1.91 -1.00
CA ALA A 83 -8.23 2.14 0.44
C ALA A 83 -7.93 3.61 0.76
N VAL A 84 -7.12 4.29 -0.06
CA VAL A 84 -6.83 5.73 0.13
C VAL A 84 -8.03 6.60 -0.21
N THR A 85 -8.83 6.24 -1.23
CA THR A 85 -10.05 6.97 -1.58
C THR A 85 -11.08 6.87 -0.46
N ARG A 86 -11.26 5.69 0.14
CA ARG A 86 -12.08 5.50 1.34
C ARG A 86 -11.60 6.37 2.51
N GLN A 87 -10.30 6.38 2.78
CA GLN A 87 -9.73 7.21 3.86
C GLN A 87 -9.96 8.70 3.61
N ALA A 88 -9.79 9.16 2.37
CA ALA A 88 -10.09 10.54 1.99
C ALA A 88 -11.57 10.89 2.21
N ARG A 89 -12.49 9.95 1.95
CA ARG A 89 -13.94 10.16 2.15
C ARG A 89 -14.29 10.31 3.63
N VAL A 90 -13.68 9.49 4.48
CA VAL A 90 -13.80 9.62 5.94
C VAL A 90 -13.25 10.95 6.42
N ALA A 91 -12.06 11.35 5.95
CA ALA A 91 -11.44 12.62 6.33
C ALA A 91 -12.29 13.83 5.91
N LEU A 92 -12.84 13.80 4.68
CA LEU A 92 -13.70 14.87 4.17
C LEU A 92 -15.03 14.93 4.94
N SER A 93 -15.64 13.78 5.24
CA SER A 93 -16.86 13.70 6.05
C SER A 93 -16.65 14.26 7.46
N ALA A 94 -15.55 13.89 8.13
CA ALA A 94 -15.20 14.43 9.44
C ALA A 94 -14.93 15.94 9.39
N ALA A 95 -14.28 16.43 8.33
CA ALA A 95 -14.07 17.86 8.12
C ALA A 95 -15.40 18.61 7.96
N PHE A 96 -16.32 18.09 7.14
CA PHE A 96 -17.67 18.65 6.99
C PHE A 96 -18.41 18.70 8.32
N GLU A 97 -18.45 17.60 9.07
CA GLU A 97 -19.11 17.56 10.38
C GLU A 97 -18.57 18.64 11.32
N TYR A 98 -17.25 18.81 11.35
CA TYR A 98 -16.61 19.81 12.20
C TYR A 98 -16.94 21.24 11.77
N VAL A 99 -16.83 21.58 10.48
CA VAL A 99 -17.05 22.97 10.02
C VAL A 99 -18.50 23.42 10.10
N MET A 100 -19.45 22.48 10.10
CA MET A 100 -20.88 22.77 10.28
C MET A 100 -21.21 23.18 11.71
N LYS A 101 -20.46 22.68 12.70
CA LYS A 101 -20.69 22.92 14.13
C LYS A 101 -19.76 23.97 14.72
N ARG A 102 -18.54 24.09 14.18
CA ARG A 102 -17.53 24.98 14.75
C ARG A 102 -17.83 26.44 14.41
N GLU A 103 -18.09 27.24 15.42
CA GLU A 103 -18.22 28.69 15.28
C GLU A 103 -16.86 29.40 15.45
N ALA A 104 -16.62 30.38 14.58
CA ALA A 104 -15.53 31.35 14.68
C ALA A 104 -15.88 32.59 13.84
N PHE A 105 -15.39 33.77 14.24
CA PHE A 105 -15.71 35.03 13.56
C PHE A 105 -17.23 35.31 13.50
N GLY A 106 -17.95 34.96 14.56
CA GLY A 106 -19.37 35.26 14.74
C GLY A 106 -20.36 34.36 13.99
N LYS A 107 -19.90 33.27 13.37
CA LYS A 107 -20.75 32.31 12.63
C LYS A 107 -20.06 30.95 12.46
N PRO A 108 -20.76 29.90 12.00
CA PRO A 108 -20.14 28.63 11.65
C PRO A 108 -19.02 28.79 10.62
N LEU A 109 -17.97 27.96 10.70
CA LEU A 109 -16.85 27.98 9.75
C LEU A 109 -17.31 27.69 8.32
N MET A 110 -18.38 26.90 8.14
CA MET A 110 -18.98 26.64 6.83
C MET A 110 -19.44 27.93 6.12
N ASP A 111 -19.72 29.01 6.86
CA ASP A 111 -20.14 30.28 6.27
C ASP A 111 -18.97 31.09 5.69
N GLN A 112 -17.73 30.67 5.93
CA GLN A 112 -16.54 31.30 5.39
C GLN A 112 -16.28 30.80 3.94
N PRO A 113 -16.24 31.68 2.93
CA PRO A 113 -16.05 31.27 1.52
C PRO A 113 -14.79 30.44 1.28
N VAL A 114 -13.69 30.76 1.97
CA VAL A 114 -12.41 30.03 1.86
C VAL A 114 -12.52 28.59 2.35
N VAL A 115 -13.33 28.33 3.37
CA VAL A 115 -13.57 26.98 3.91
C VAL A 115 -14.37 26.18 2.89
N ARG A 116 -15.48 26.74 2.37
CA ARG A 116 -16.28 26.09 1.33
C ARG A 116 -15.47 25.76 0.08
N HIS A 117 -14.64 26.69 -0.38
CA HIS A 117 -13.80 26.47 -1.56
C HIS A 117 -12.81 25.32 -1.36
N ARG A 118 -12.17 25.22 -0.18
CA ARG A 118 -11.27 24.11 0.14
C ARG A 118 -11.99 22.76 0.17
N LEU A 119 -13.15 22.69 0.81
CA LEU A 119 -13.96 21.47 0.87
C LEU A 119 -14.49 21.06 -0.50
N ALA A 120 -14.97 22.02 -1.31
CA ALA A 120 -15.43 21.76 -2.67
C ALA A 120 -14.31 21.22 -3.56
N LYS A 121 -13.09 21.79 -3.47
CA LYS A 121 -11.92 21.28 -4.20
C LYS A 121 -11.55 19.86 -3.76
N ALA A 122 -11.54 19.59 -2.45
CA ALA A 122 -11.27 18.25 -1.93
C ALA A 122 -12.32 17.22 -2.39
N GLY A 123 -13.60 17.59 -2.35
CA GLY A 123 -14.71 16.77 -2.85
C GLY A 123 -14.61 16.48 -4.35
N GLY A 124 -14.31 17.50 -5.16
CA GLY A 124 -14.11 17.32 -6.60
C GLY A 124 -12.99 16.34 -6.93
N LEU A 125 -11.83 16.46 -6.26
CA LEU A 125 -10.71 15.53 -6.42
C LEU A 125 -11.08 14.11 -5.99
N LEU A 126 -11.78 13.98 -4.87
CA LEU A 126 -12.19 12.69 -4.32
C LEU A 126 -13.14 11.94 -5.24
N GLU A 127 -14.20 12.60 -5.70
CA GLU A 127 -15.18 11.96 -6.58
C GLU A 127 -14.62 11.70 -7.97
N SER A 128 -13.69 12.54 -8.45
CA SER A 128 -12.94 12.25 -9.68
C SER A 128 -12.11 10.99 -9.54
N GLN A 129 -11.36 10.85 -8.42
CA GLN A 129 -10.56 9.65 -8.15
C GLN A 129 -11.44 8.40 -8.02
N TRP A 130 -12.60 8.51 -7.37
CA TRP A 130 -13.54 7.40 -7.24
C TRP A 130 -14.09 6.95 -8.59
N ALA A 131 -14.44 7.88 -9.48
CA ALA A 131 -14.90 7.56 -10.83
C ALA A 131 -13.83 6.78 -11.62
N TRP A 132 -12.56 7.15 -11.53
CA TRP A 132 -11.46 6.39 -12.14
C TRP A 132 -11.33 4.99 -11.56
N VAL A 133 -11.42 4.85 -10.22
CA VAL A 133 -11.34 3.55 -9.56
C VAL A 133 -12.45 2.62 -10.04
N GLU A 134 -13.69 3.11 -10.13
CA GLU A 134 -14.82 2.33 -10.64
C GLU A 134 -14.61 1.88 -12.09
N GLN A 135 -14.12 2.77 -12.96
CA GLN A 135 -13.83 2.45 -14.37
C GLN A 135 -12.71 1.41 -14.57
N PHE A 136 -11.80 1.26 -13.60
CA PHE A 136 -10.79 0.19 -13.64
C PHE A 136 -11.30 -1.13 -13.06
N ALA A 137 -12.30 -1.08 -12.19
CA ALA A 137 -12.85 -2.25 -11.51
C ALA A 137 -13.96 -2.95 -12.32
N TYR A 138 -14.71 -2.20 -13.12
CA TYR A 138 -15.81 -2.64 -13.97
C TYR A 138 -15.56 -2.30 -15.44
#